data_AF-A0A6N6PC16-F1
#
_entry.id   AF-A0A6N6PC16-F1
#
_cell.length_a   1.000
_cell.length_b   1.000
_cell.length_c   1.000
_cell.angle_alpha   90.00
_cell.angle_beta   90.00
_cell.angle_gamma   90.00
#
_symmetry.space_group_name_H-M   'P 1'
#
loop_
_entity.id
_entity.type
_entity.pdbx_description
1 polymer ?
#
loop_
_entity_poly.entity_id
_entity_poly.type
_entity_poly.pdbx_seq_one_letter_code
_entity_poly.pdbx_strand_id
1 'polypeptide(L)'
;MLSAGFGENFMFVMQPHPSHRTSRRLKTVRLCAGRALLGLTAMGIFLSAAPAQAVSGTWIGTSNELWSGPSNWSSSPSVPGVSDTATFDSAGISRPTLVVDGAPAIGSMIINNSAGSYFIGTGSGDVLGLSAGGSISMGSTVGAPQQIGANVNLGTTNGAEAFTFSNSSTLSGAALFFFRIISSGTLTGVKTLTVTGDGNTEIHGGIINGAGSVAVNKTGAGMLSFLPGTTLVFQNLTASDGTINVNAALASGAGTAVVTVTNAAGGAATTLNFGSVSQTLASLTIGAGAKVTFSSGLVGPGGGGESFASPKGALVPEPSTSGLLILGALGALRRRRPV
;
A
#
# COMPACT_ATOMS: atom_id res chain seq x y z
N MET A 1 50.97 -38.89 5.33
CA MET A 1 50.62 -40.20 5.94
C MET A 1 49.21 -40.10 6.48
N LEU A 2 48.30 -40.93 5.94
CA LEU A 2 47.05 -41.45 6.52
C LEU A 2 45.99 -40.42 6.98
N SER A 3 44.68 -40.59 6.76
CA SER A 3 43.89 -41.68 6.22
C SER A 3 42.51 -41.12 5.87
N ALA A 4 41.92 -41.63 4.79
CA ALA A 4 40.54 -41.43 4.40
C ALA A 4 39.56 -42.04 5.43
N GLY A 5 38.35 -41.49 5.49
CA GLY A 5 37.21 -42.03 6.20
C GLY A 5 35.94 -41.76 5.42
N PHE A 6 35.60 -42.69 4.53
CA PHE A 6 34.30 -42.82 3.87
C PHE A 6 33.24 -43.28 4.88
N GLY A 7 32.01 -42.76 4.75
CA GLY A 7 30.85 -43.20 5.52
C GLY A 7 29.57 -42.86 4.78
N GLU A 8 29.25 -43.65 3.75
CA GLU A 8 27.91 -43.73 3.16
C GLU A 8 26.95 -44.43 4.13
N ASN A 9 25.70 -43.97 4.19
CA ASN A 9 24.47 -44.76 4.33
C ASN A 9 23.31 -43.83 4.71
N PHE A 10 22.65 -43.22 3.73
CA PHE A 10 21.29 -42.70 3.94
C PHE A 10 20.30 -43.59 3.18
N MET A 11 19.68 -44.44 4.00
CA MET A 11 18.63 -45.39 3.68
C MET A 11 17.38 -44.67 3.15
N PHE A 12 17.00 -44.97 1.92
CA PHE A 12 15.79 -44.49 1.28
C PHE A 12 14.58 -45.28 1.83
N VAL A 13 13.89 -44.74 2.84
CA VAL A 13 12.64 -45.33 3.33
C VAL A 13 11.50 -44.85 2.43
N MET A 14 11.08 -45.74 1.54
CA MET A 14 9.87 -45.63 0.73
C MET A 14 8.65 -45.73 1.66
N GLN A 15 7.98 -44.62 1.96
CA GLN A 15 6.70 -44.66 2.66
C GLN A 15 5.55 -44.94 1.68
N PRO A 16 4.65 -45.89 2.00
CA PRO A 16 3.54 -46.27 1.12
C PRO A 16 2.46 -45.19 1.04
N HIS A 17 1.93 -45.07 -0.17
CA HIS A 17 0.83 -44.21 -0.57
C HIS A 17 -0.50 -44.70 0.03
N PRO A 18 -1.23 -43.88 0.82
CA PRO A 18 -2.59 -44.22 1.20
C PRO A 18 -3.58 -43.72 0.14
N SER A 19 -3.99 -44.64 -0.74
CA SER A 19 -5.27 -44.58 -1.41
C SER A 19 -6.33 -45.17 -0.48
N HIS A 20 -7.39 -44.44 -0.15
CA HIS A 20 -8.77 -44.95 -0.13
C HIS A 20 -9.82 -43.98 0.47
N ARG A 21 -10.92 -43.88 -0.30
CA ARG A 21 -12.34 -43.87 0.11
C ARG A 21 -12.93 -42.74 0.95
N THR A 22 -13.73 -41.93 0.24
CA THR A 22 -15.18 -41.77 0.43
C THR A 22 -15.75 -41.94 1.85
N SER A 23 -16.32 -40.86 2.39
CA SER A 23 -17.76 -40.88 2.72
C SER A 23 -18.31 -39.45 2.83
N ARG A 24 -19.24 -39.12 1.92
CA ARG A 24 -20.23 -38.08 2.15
C ARG A 24 -21.12 -38.54 3.31
N ARG A 25 -21.13 -37.81 4.42
CA ARG A 25 -22.23 -37.88 5.39
C ARG A 25 -22.92 -36.52 5.43
N LEU A 26 -24.00 -36.40 4.65
CA LEU A 26 -25.06 -35.44 4.95
C LEU A 26 -25.57 -35.75 6.35
N LYS A 27 -25.40 -34.81 7.28
CA LYS A 27 -26.16 -34.81 8.52
C LYS A 27 -27.39 -33.94 8.31
N THR A 28 -28.48 -34.59 7.94
CA THR A 28 -29.84 -34.09 8.12
C THR A 28 -30.05 -33.93 9.63
N VAL A 29 -30.05 -32.68 10.13
CA VAL A 29 -30.50 -32.40 11.50
C VAL A 29 -31.99 -32.08 11.45
N ARG A 30 -32.73 -32.93 12.14
CA ARG A 30 -34.20 -32.95 12.22
C ARG A 30 -34.70 -31.72 12.97
N LEU A 31 -35.78 -31.12 12.45
CA LEU A 31 -36.72 -30.31 13.21
C LEU A 31 -37.18 -31.11 14.44
N CYS A 32 -36.94 -30.58 15.64
CA CYS A 32 -37.72 -30.91 16.82
C CYS A 32 -38.49 -29.65 17.23
N ALA A 33 -39.78 -29.64 16.87
CA ALA A 33 -40.77 -28.78 17.47
C ALA A 33 -40.99 -29.22 18.92
N GLY A 34 -41.05 -28.27 19.87
CA GLY A 34 -41.36 -28.62 21.24
C GLY A 34 -41.26 -27.49 22.25
N ARG A 35 -42.41 -26.85 22.47
CA ARG A 35 -42.88 -26.20 23.71
C ARG A 35 -42.51 -24.73 23.97
N ALA A 36 -43.55 -23.93 23.83
CA ALA A 36 -43.74 -22.60 24.39
C ALA A 36 -43.55 -22.59 25.91
N LEU A 37 -42.86 -21.55 26.39
CA LEU A 37 -43.00 -21.03 27.74
C LEU A 37 -43.00 -19.51 27.65
N LEU A 38 -44.13 -18.91 28.06
CA LEU A 38 -44.32 -17.47 28.25
C LEU A 38 -43.32 -16.97 29.30
N GLY A 39 -42.29 -16.25 28.86
CA GLY A 39 -41.34 -15.54 29.71
C GLY A 39 -41.60 -14.04 29.60
N LEU A 40 -41.94 -13.43 30.73
CA LEU A 40 -42.20 -12.01 30.95
C LEU A 40 -41.16 -11.13 30.24
N THR A 41 -41.59 -10.33 29.26
CA THR A 41 -40.74 -9.40 28.50
C THR A 41 -40.34 -8.22 29.39
N ALA A 42 -39.21 -8.32 30.07
CA ALA A 42 -38.55 -7.15 30.64
C ALA A 42 -37.98 -6.32 29.47
N MET A 43 -38.76 -5.33 29.04
CA MET A 43 -38.38 -4.34 28.05
C MET A 43 -37.32 -3.41 28.66
N GLY A 44 -36.10 -3.92 28.74
CA GLY A 44 -34.92 -3.16 29.15
C GLY A 44 -34.71 -2.04 28.13
N ILE A 45 -34.94 -0.81 28.56
CA ILE A 45 -34.58 0.39 27.83
C ILE A 45 -33.06 0.40 27.74
N PHE A 46 -32.51 -0.20 26.69
CA PHE A 46 -31.13 0.07 26.29
C PHE A 46 -31.12 1.51 25.79
N LEU A 47 -30.81 2.45 26.69
CA LEU A 47 -30.29 3.74 26.29
C LEU A 47 -28.98 3.43 25.54
N SER A 48 -29.07 3.26 24.24
CA SER A 48 -27.91 3.26 23.35
C SER A 48 -27.21 4.60 23.57
N ALA A 49 -26.07 4.58 24.27
CA ALA A 49 -25.22 5.75 24.36
C ALA A 49 -25.00 6.26 22.93
N ALA A 50 -25.40 7.50 22.66
CA ALA A 50 -25.11 8.12 21.37
C ALA A 50 -23.60 7.99 21.15
N PRO A 51 -23.15 7.52 19.97
CA PRO A 51 -21.72 7.43 19.71
C PRO A 51 -21.14 8.82 19.93
N ALA A 52 -20.16 8.92 20.83
CA ALA A 52 -19.43 10.14 21.07
C ALA A 52 -18.90 10.61 19.72
N GLN A 53 -19.39 11.75 19.24
CA GLN A 53 -18.94 12.31 17.97
C GLN A 53 -17.51 12.80 18.19
N ALA A 54 -16.59 12.35 17.34
CA ALA A 54 -15.22 12.81 17.34
C ALA A 54 -15.19 14.34 17.14
N VAL A 55 -14.42 15.05 17.95
CA VAL A 55 -14.32 16.51 17.93
C VAL A 55 -13.47 16.93 16.74
N SER A 56 -14.11 17.22 15.62
CA SER A 56 -13.42 17.64 14.40
C SER A 56 -13.16 19.15 14.41
N GLY A 57 -12.01 19.58 13.88
CA GLY A 57 -11.59 20.98 13.86
C GLY A 57 -10.95 21.38 12.55
N THR A 58 -11.20 22.61 12.12
CA THR A 58 -10.55 23.24 10.95
C THR A 58 -9.42 24.15 11.40
N TRP A 59 -8.25 24.03 10.79
CA TRP A 59 -7.12 24.90 11.06
C TRP A 59 -7.37 26.31 10.51
N ILE A 60 -7.52 27.27 11.42
CA ILE A 60 -7.71 28.70 11.10
C ILE A 60 -6.41 29.51 11.30
N GLY A 61 -5.44 29.00 12.07
CA GLY A 61 -4.07 29.54 12.16
C GLY A 61 -3.96 30.99 12.66
N THR A 62 -4.85 31.44 13.54
CA THR A 62 -5.01 32.85 13.92
C THR A 62 -4.06 33.35 15.01
N SER A 63 -3.48 32.46 15.83
CA SER A 63 -2.69 32.87 17.02
C SER A 63 -1.21 32.55 16.91
N ASN A 64 -0.86 31.28 16.69
CA ASN A 64 0.53 30.81 16.65
C ASN A 64 0.67 29.54 15.80
N GLU A 65 1.89 29.06 15.60
CA GLU A 65 2.21 27.97 14.64
C GLU A 65 1.97 26.59 15.23
N LEU A 66 1.62 26.49 16.52
CA LEU A 66 1.56 25.23 17.24
C LEU A 66 0.23 24.52 16.99
N TRP A 67 0.30 23.23 16.66
CA TRP A 67 -0.86 22.34 16.58
C TRP A 67 -1.66 22.36 17.88
N SER A 68 -0.97 22.33 19.03
CA SER A 68 -1.60 22.31 20.35
C SER A 68 -2.32 23.60 20.73
N GLY A 69 -2.15 24.70 19.98
CA GLY A 69 -2.78 25.99 20.24
C GLY A 69 -4.28 25.96 19.92
N PRO A 70 -5.20 25.93 20.92
CA PRO A 70 -6.63 25.71 20.65
C PRO A 70 -7.29 26.84 19.85
N SER A 71 -6.76 28.06 19.99
CA SER A 71 -7.19 29.23 19.21
C SER A 71 -6.92 29.11 17.71
N ASN A 72 -6.04 28.18 17.29
CA ASN A 72 -5.77 27.93 15.88
C ASN A 72 -6.79 26.96 15.24
N TRP A 73 -7.75 26.43 16.01
CA TRP A 73 -8.78 25.50 15.55
C TRP A 73 -10.18 26.09 15.69
N SER A 74 -11.06 25.80 14.71
CA SER A 74 -12.47 26.22 14.76
C SER A 74 -13.26 25.57 15.92
N SER A 75 -12.81 24.43 16.43
CA SER A 75 -13.39 23.69 17.56
C SER A 75 -12.94 24.19 18.94
N SER A 76 -12.32 25.37 19.02
CA SER A 76 -11.84 25.97 20.26
C SER A 76 -12.87 25.89 21.40
N PRO A 77 -12.50 25.41 22.60
CA PRO A 77 -11.12 25.19 23.08
C PRO A 77 -10.54 23.80 22.78
N SER A 78 -11.17 22.99 21.94
CA SER A 78 -10.71 21.63 21.65
C SER A 78 -9.79 21.58 20.43
N VAL A 79 -8.67 20.87 20.57
CA VAL A 79 -7.73 20.55 19.50
C VAL A 79 -8.02 19.12 19.02
N PRO A 80 -8.03 18.85 17.70
CA PRO A 80 -8.19 17.48 17.20
C PRO A 80 -7.18 16.51 17.83
N GLY A 81 -7.70 15.48 18.47
CA GLY A 81 -6.97 14.38 19.10
C GLY A 81 -7.36 13.03 18.51
N VAL A 82 -7.30 11.99 19.34
CA VAL A 82 -7.47 10.60 18.88
C VAL A 82 -8.86 10.42 18.28
N SER A 83 -8.91 9.82 17.09
CA SER A 83 -10.14 9.61 16.30
C SER A 83 -10.78 10.86 15.71
N ASP A 84 -10.25 12.06 16.01
CA ASP A 84 -10.76 13.31 15.47
C ASP A 84 -10.30 13.56 14.03
N THR A 85 -10.99 14.48 13.36
CA THR A 85 -10.64 14.95 12.01
C THR A 85 -10.03 16.34 12.07
N ALA A 86 -8.83 16.48 11.53
CA ALA A 86 -8.17 17.77 11.30
C ALA A 86 -8.38 18.22 9.85
N THR A 87 -9.02 19.37 9.66
CA THR A 87 -9.38 19.89 8.32
C THR A 87 -8.54 21.10 7.95
N PHE A 88 -8.09 21.12 6.69
CA PHE A 88 -7.30 22.18 6.06
C PHE A 88 -7.97 22.59 4.74
N ASP A 89 -8.75 23.68 4.77
CA ASP A 89 -9.69 24.03 3.69
C ASP A 89 -9.61 25.50 3.25
N SER A 90 -8.64 26.26 3.76
CA SER A 90 -8.51 27.69 3.51
C SER A 90 -7.50 27.99 2.41
N ALA A 91 -7.93 28.71 1.38
CA ALA A 91 -7.08 29.16 0.28
C ALA A 91 -6.12 30.32 0.66
N GLY A 92 -6.43 31.04 1.75
CA GLY A 92 -5.79 32.32 2.09
C GLY A 92 -5.34 32.43 3.54
N ILE A 93 -4.79 31.35 4.08
CA ILE A 93 -4.34 31.36 5.47
C ILE A 93 -3.06 32.19 5.63
N SER A 94 -3.01 33.02 6.66
CA SER A 94 -1.84 33.87 6.96
C SER A 94 -0.63 33.05 7.41
N ARG A 95 -0.85 31.83 7.90
CA ARG A 95 0.15 30.96 8.53
C ARG A 95 0.00 29.53 8.01
N PRO A 96 0.48 29.25 6.79
CA PRO A 96 0.36 27.94 6.14
C PRO A 96 1.30 26.89 6.72
N THR A 97 2.37 27.33 7.39
CA THR A 97 3.29 26.48 8.14
C THR A 97 2.75 26.30 9.55
N LEU A 98 2.73 25.05 10.02
CA LEU A 98 2.45 24.73 11.41
C LEU A 98 3.46 23.72 11.94
N VAL A 99 3.69 23.76 13.25
CA VAL A 99 4.54 22.86 14.03
C VAL A 99 3.64 21.80 14.64
N VAL A 100 3.97 20.52 14.43
CA VAL A 100 3.24 19.40 15.04
C VAL A 100 3.88 19.09 16.39
N ASP A 101 3.54 19.89 17.40
CA ASP A 101 4.06 19.77 18.75
C ASP A 101 3.28 18.75 19.60
N GLY A 102 3.96 18.09 20.55
CA GLY A 102 3.32 17.14 21.47
C GLY A 102 2.96 15.77 20.88
N ALA A 103 3.29 15.51 19.62
CA ALA A 103 3.02 14.27 18.90
C ALA A 103 1.53 13.85 18.90
N PRO A 104 0.61 14.71 18.41
CA PRO A 104 -0.81 14.41 18.37
C PRO A 104 -1.07 13.17 17.53
N ALA A 105 -2.07 12.38 17.94
CA ALA A 105 -2.60 11.29 17.14
C ALA A 105 -4.02 11.64 16.71
N ILE A 106 -4.30 11.55 15.41
CA ILE A 106 -5.61 11.88 14.84
C ILE A 106 -6.26 10.69 14.15
N GLY A 107 -7.58 10.75 13.99
CA GLY A 107 -8.34 9.81 13.16
C GLY A 107 -8.11 10.08 11.68
N SER A 108 -8.31 11.32 11.24
CA SER A 108 -8.11 11.67 9.84
C SER A 108 -7.64 13.09 9.63
N MET A 109 -6.98 13.32 8.50
CA MET A 109 -6.65 14.62 7.97
C MET A 109 -7.32 14.81 6.61
N ILE A 110 -7.99 15.95 6.44
CA ILE A 110 -8.67 16.31 5.19
C ILE A 110 -8.12 17.64 4.70
N ILE A 111 -7.62 17.65 3.46
CA ILE A 111 -7.19 18.85 2.75
C ILE A 111 -8.12 19.02 1.54
N ASN A 112 -8.93 20.08 1.49
CA ASN A 112 -9.98 20.20 0.46
C ASN A 112 -10.24 21.67 0.06
N ASN A 113 -11.35 21.91 -0.66
CA ASN A 113 -11.90 23.25 -0.94
C ASN A 113 -10.90 24.27 -1.52
N SER A 114 -10.05 23.84 -2.45
CA SER A 114 -9.01 24.71 -3.05
C SER A 114 -8.07 25.31 -2.00
N ALA A 115 -7.79 24.56 -0.92
CA ALA A 115 -6.79 24.86 0.09
C ALA A 115 -5.49 25.43 -0.51
N GLY A 116 -4.92 26.40 0.19
CA GLY A 116 -3.57 26.89 -0.08
C GLY A 116 -2.52 25.81 0.19
N SER A 117 -1.27 26.10 -0.11
CA SER A 117 -0.17 25.18 0.22
C SER A 117 0.02 25.14 1.73
N TYR A 118 -0.19 23.98 2.37
CA TYR A 118 0.15 23.78 3.78
C TYR A 118 1.49 23.08 3.96
N PHE A 119 2.22 23.47 5.00
CA PHE A 119 3.42 22.79 5.49
C PHE A 119 3.18 22.31 6.92
N ILE A 120 2.83 21.02 7.04
CA ILE A 120 2.37 20.41 8.28
C ILE A 120 3.54 19.71 8.99
N GLY A 121 4.09 20.39 9.98
CA GLY A 121 5.28 20.00 10.75
C GLY A 121 6.55 20.61 10.18
N THR A 122 7.58 20.79 11.00
CA THR A 122 8.84 21.48 10.65
C THR A 122 9.92 20.59 10.05
N GLY A 123 9.64 19.30 9.89
CA GLY A 123 10.59 18.30 9.37
C GLY A 123 10.75 17.11 10.31
N SER A 124 11.97 16.58 10.38
CA SER A 124 12.28 15.25 10.95
C SER A 124 12.09 15.10 12.46
N GLY A 125 11.89 16.20 13.21
CA GLY A 125 11.64 16.17 14.66
C GLY A 125 10.17 16.01 15.03
N ASP A 126 9.28 16.43 14.15
CA ASP A 126 7.84 16.44 14.40
C ASP A 126 7.24 15.04 14.15
N VAL A 127 6.20 14.69 14.91
CA VAL A 127 5.52 13.39 14.77
C VAL A 127 4.02 13.62 14.69
N LEU A 128 3.39 13.16 13.62
CA LEU A 128 1.94 13.10 13.47
C LEU A 128 1.50 11.64 13.56
N GLY A 129 0.80 11.27 14.62
CA GLY A 129 0.22 9.94 14.75
C GLY A 129 -1.10 9.80 13.98
N LEU A 130 -1.32 8.64 13.40
CA LEU A 130 -2.63 8.21 12.92
C LEU A 130 -3.16 7.09 13.81
N SER A 131 -4.36 7.23 14.34
CA SER A 131 -5.03 6.16 15.07
C SER A 131 -5.43 5.01 14.12
N ALA A 132 -5.78 3.85 14.67
CA ALA A 132 -6.23 2.69 13.91
C ALA A 132 -7.27 3.07 12.82
N GLY A 133 -7.02 2.68 11.56
CA GLY A 133 -7.92 3.03 10.46
C GLY A 133 -7.72 4.43 9.88
N GLY A 134 -6.72 5.17 10.36
CA GLY A 134 -6.59 6.59 10.07
C GLY A 134 -6.21 6.92 8.62
N SER A 135 -6.49 8.16 8.22
CA SER A 135 -6.32 8.59 6.82
C SER A 135 -5.80 10.01 6.66
N ILE A 136 -5.16 10.27 5.52
CA ILE A 136 -4.78 11.60 5.05
C ILE A 136 -5.31 11.73 3.62
N SER A 137 -6.17 12.73 3.38
CA SER A 137 -6.86 12.86 2.09
C SER A 137 -6.73 14.27 1.53
N MET A 138 -6.44 14.35 0.23
CA MET A 138 -6.41 15.58 -0.56
C MET A 138 -7.51 15.54 -1.62
N GLY A 139 -8.41 16.51 -1.57
CA GLY A 139 -9.56 16.63 -2.46
C GLY A 139 -9.19 17.08 -3.88
N SER A 140 -10.08 16.80 -4.83
CA SER A 140 -9.83 17.03 -6.26
C SER A 140 -9.69 18.49 -6.69
N THR A 141 -10.17 19.43 -5.88
CA THR A 141 -10.11 20.87 -6.18
C THR A 141 -8.84 21.54 -5.64
N VAL A 142 -8.00 20.83 -4.88
CA VAL A 142 -6.80 21.40 -4.30
C VAL A 142 -5.71 21.48 -5.37
N GLY A 143 -5.44 22.69 -5.87
CA GLY A 143 -4.42 22.92 -6.90
C GLY A 143 -3.00 23.10 -6.35
N ALA A 144 -2.87 23.49 -5.08
CA ALA A 144 -1.59 23.74 -4.44
C ALA A 144 -0.94 22.44 -3.92
N PRO A 145 0.39 22.33 -3.96
CA PRO A 145 1.12 21.24 -3.32
C PRO A 145 0.88 21.21 -1.80
N GLN A 146 0.81 20.02 -1.21
CA GLN A 146 0.58 19.84 0.23
C GLN A 146 1.71 19.05 0.85
N GLN A 147 2.36 19.60 1.87
CA GLN A 147 3.54 19.00 2.47
C GLN A 147 3.25 18.56 3.90
N ILE A 148 3.33 17.26 4.13
CA ILE A 148 3.36 16.66 5.47
C ILE A 148 4.84 16.51 5.85
N GLY A 149 5.37 17.57 6.48
CA GLY A 149 6.75 17.68 6.93
C GLY A 149 7.04 16.86 8.18
N ALA A 150 6.03 16.61 9.02
CA ALA A 150 6.15 15.72 10.18
C ALA A 150 6.38 14.25 9.78
N ASN A 151 7.01 13.48 10.66
CA ASN A 151 7.02 12.02 10.52
C ASN A 151 5.61 11.49 10.77
N VAL A 152 5.04 10.78 9.80
CA VAL A 152 3.73 10.14 9.98
C VAL A 152 3.91 8.79 10.65
N ASN A 153 3.40 8.66 11.88
CA ASN A 153 3.42 7.43 12.64
C ASN A 153 2.12 6.62 12.41
N LEU A 154 2.25 5.43 11.85
CA LEU A 154 1.13 4.55 11.54
C LEU A 154 0.75 3.71 12.77
N GLY A 155 -0.37 4.08 13.38
CA GLY A 155 -0.99 3.34 14.45
C GLY A 155 -0.61 3.82 15.84
N THR A 156 -1.48 3.49 16.78
CA THR A 156 -1.30 3.76 18.22
C THR A 156 -1.40 2.47 19.05
N THR A 157 -1.73 1.34 18.42
CA THR A 157 -1.91 0.04 19.10
C THR A 157 -1.15 -1.09 18.41
N ASN A 158 -0.95 -2.20 19.15
CA ASN A 158 -0.36 -3.43 18.61
C ASN A 158 -1.35 -4.14 17.68
N GLY A 159 -0.82 -4.86 16.69
CA GLY A 159 -1.60 -5.68 15.77
C GLY A 159 -1.72 -5.07 14.38
N ALA A 160 -2.51 -5.74 13.54
CA ALA A 160 -2.71 -5.30 12.16
C ALA A 160 -3.68 -4.11 12.11
N GLU A 161 -3.28 -3.06 11.39
CA GLU A 161 -4.10 -1.85 11.17
C GLU A 161 -3.93 -1.40 9.71
N ALA A 162 -4.98 -0.80 9.15
CA ALA A 162 -4.99 -0.27 7.79
C ALA A 162 -5.05 1.26 7.82
N PHE A 163 -4.34 1.90 6.91
CA PHE A 163 -4.26 3.35 6.75
C PHE A 163 -4.40 3.72 5.28
N THR A 164 -4.91 4.92 5.02
CA THR A 164 -5.13 5.39 3.64
C THR A 164 -4.58 6.79 3.42
N PHE A 165 -3.71 6.93 2.43
CA PHE A 165 -3.36 8.23 1.84
C PHE A 165 -4.05 8.35 0.48
N SER A 166 -4.84 9.39 0.29
CA SER A 166 -5.52 9.63 -0.98
C SER A 166 -5.22 11.02 -1.53
N ASN A 167 -4.88 11.09 -2.81
CA ASN A 167 -4.83 12.34 -3.55
C ASN A 167 -5.75 12.24 -4.76
N SER A 168 -6.86 12.97 -4.72
CA SER A 168 -7.84 13.00 -5.82
C SER A 168 -7.61 14.17 -6.79
N SER A 169 -6.59 15.01 -6.56
CA SER A 169 -6.33 16.19 -7.38
C SER A 169 -5.52 15.85 -8.63
N THR A 170 -6.12 16.09 -9.79
CA THR A 170 -5.47 15.98 -11.09
C THR A 170 -4.99 17.34 -11.62
N LEU A 171 -5.06 18.39 -10.80
CA LEU A 171 -4.64 19.73 -11.19
C LEU A 171 -3.11 19.78 -11.34
N SER A 172 -2.63 20.54 -12.32
CA SER A 172 -1.19 20.70 -12.54
C SER A 172 -0.53 21.35 -11.33
N GLY A 173 0.54 20.74 -10.82
CA GLY A 173 1.27 21.20 -9.63
C GLY A 173 0.69 20.71 -8.30
N ALA A 174 -0.48 20.06 -8.30
CA ALA A 174 -1.03 19.43 -7.11
C ALA A 174 -0.32 18.10 -6.84
N ALA A 175 0.22 17.96 -5.62
CA ALA A 175 0.82 16.73 -5.15
C ALA A 175 0.79 16.69 -3.62
N LEU A 176 0.72 15.48 -3.08
CA LEU A 176 0.79 15.21 -1.65
C LEU A 176 2.17 14.67 -1.31
N PHE A 177 2.94 15.43 -0.53
CA PHE A 177 4.33 15.13 -0.18
C PHE A 177 4.41 14.66 1.26
N PHE A 178 5.11 13.56 1.49
CA PHE A 178 5.40 13.03 2.82
C PHE A 178 6.89 13.02 3.08
N PHE A 179 7.32 13.68 4.14
CA PHE A 179 8.73 13.67 4.52
C PHE A 179 9.15 12.34 5.11
N ARG A 180 8.31 11.64 5.86
CA ARG A 180 8.65 10.30 6.37
C ARG A 180 7.43 9.55 6.82
N ILE A 181 7.48 8.23 6.67
CA ILE A 181 6.46 7.32 7.20
C ILE A 181 7.15 6.32 8.12
N ILE A 182 6.58 6.10 9.29
CA ILE A 182 7.14 5.23 10.33
C ILE A 182 6.02 4.29 10.79
N SER A 183 6.25 2.97 10.80
CA SER A 183 5.47 2.11 11.70
C SER A 183 6.05 2.28 13.10
N SER A 184 5.21 2.68 14.06
CA SER A 184 5.67 3.10 15.39
C SER A 184 6.75 2.20 15.99
N GLY A 185 7.77 2.81 16.60
CA GLY A 185 8.99 2.13 17.07
C GLY A 185 8.74 0.98 18.06
N THR A 186 7.60 0.97 18.75
CA THR A 186 7.23 -0.03 19.75
C THR A 186 6.04 -0.91 19.36
N LEU A 187 5.31 -0.56 18.30
CA LEU A 187 4.08 -1.27 17.92
C LEU A 187 4.41 -2.43 17.01
N THR A 188 3.88 -3.61 17.35
CA THR A 188 4.02 -4.84 16.57
C THR A 188 2.85 -5.02 15.59
N GLY A 189 3.01 -5.96 14.66
CA GLY A 189 2.01 -6.29 13.63
C GLY A 189 2.26 -5.58 12.29
N VAL A 190 1.49 -5.98 11.28
CA VAL A 190 1.59 -5.43 9.92
C VAL A 190 0.69 -4.19 9.81
N LYS A 191 1.27 -3.04 9.50
CA LYS A 191 0.57 -1.80 9.19
C LYS A 191 0.43 -1.69 7.68
N THR A 192 -0.79 -1.79 7.18
CA THR A 192 -1.06 -1.70 5.74
C THR A 192 -1.33 -0.25 5.37
N LEU A 193 -0.43 0.36 4.60
CA LEU A 193 -0.63 1.67 4.00
C LEU A 193 -1.16 1.52 2.58
N THR A 194 -2.35 2.04 2.33
CA THR A 194 -2.90 2.17 0.97
C THR A 194 -2.69 3.59 0.46
N VAL A 195 -2.02 3.74 -0.68
CA VAL A 195 -1.93 4.99 -1.42
C VAL A 195 -2.86 4.92 -2.63
N THR A 196 -3.77 5.87 -2.78
CA THR A 196 -4.82 5.85 -3.81
C THR A 196 -5.16 7.23 -4.38
N GLY A 197 -6.07 7.25 -5.35
CA GLY A 197 -6.53 8.44 -6.06
C GLY A 197 -5.83 8.68 -7.40
N ASP A 198 -6.23 9.75 -8.07
CA ASP A 198 -5.80 10.10 -9.42
C ASP A 198 -4.62 11.10 -9.44
N GLY A 199 -4.37 11.76 -8.31
CA GLY A 199 -3.29 12.71 -8.11
C GLY A 199 -1.97 12.06 -7.68
N ASN A 200 -0.89 12.83 -7.80
CA ASN A 200 0.46 12.36 -7.46
C ASN A 200 0.71 12.38 -5.95
N THR A 201 1.35 11.33 -5.44
CA THR A 201 1.82 11.23 -4.06
C THR A 201 3.32 10.94 -4.04
N GLU A 202 4.06 11.63 -3.20
CA GLU A 202 5.51 11.49 -3.09
C GLU A 202 5.96 11.23 -1.66
N ILE A 203 6.92 10.31 -1.48
CA ILE A 203 7.54 10.00 -0.19
C ILE A 203 9.04 10.32 -0.27
N HIS A 204 9.45 11.33 0.52
CA HIS A 204 10.74 12.02 0.46
C HIS A 204 11.79 11.53 1.45
N GLY A 205 11.42 10.90 2.57
CA GLY A 205 12.36 10.45 3.62
C GLY A 205 12.15 9.02 4.06
N GLY A 206 11.52 8.22 3.19
CA GLY A 206 11.47 6.77 3.30
C GLY A 206 10.30 6.23 4.12
N ILE A 207 10.25 4.90 4.17
CA ILE A 207 9.34 4.12 5.02
C ILE A 207 10.22 3.34 5.98
N ILE A 208 10.02 3.51 7.28
CA ILE A 208 10.82 2.85 8.31
C ILE A 208 9.92 1.91 9.09
N ASN A 209 10.38 0.66 9.25
CA ASN A 209 9.77 -0.27 10.18
C ASN A 209 10.26 0.01 11.60
N GLY A 210 9.33 0.18 12.53
CA GLY A 210 9.58 0.07 13.97
C GLY A 210 9.66 -1.39 14.40
N ALA A 211 9.01 -1.74 15.51
CA ALA A 211 8.90 -3.14 15.96
C ALA A 211 7.99 -3.99 15.05
N GLY A 212 7.07 -3.36 14.33
CA GLY A 212 6.19 -3.97 13.35
C GLY A 212 6.72 -3.83 11.93
N SER A 213 5.85 -4.09 10.95
CA SER A 213 6.21 -3.92 9.54
C SER A 213 5.18 -3.11 8.78
N VAL A 214 5.62 -2.42 7.72
CA VAL A 214 4.74 -1.74 6.78
C VAL A 214 4.51 -2.64 5.56
N ALA A 215 3.27 -2.73 5.10
CA ALA A 215 2.92 -3.23 3.77
C ALA A 215 2.31 -2.09 2.98
N VAL A 216 2.79 -1.85 1.76
CA VAL A 216 2.33 -0.75 0.92
C VAL A 216 1.48 -1.30 -0.22
N ASN A 217 0.27 -0.76 -0.36
CA ASN A 217 -0.64 -1.03 -1.47
C ASN A 217 -0.84 0.26 -2.27
N LYS A 218 -0.63 0.20 -3.58
CA LYS A 218 -0.93 1.29 -4.50
C LYS A 218 -2.12 0.92 -5.39
N THR A 219 -3.13 1.77 -5.37
CA THR A 219 -4.32 1.71 -6.24
C THR A 219 -4.61 3.09 -6.84
N GLY A 220 -5.64 3.24 -7.70
CA GLY A 220 -5.97 4.50 -8.37
C GLY A 220 -5.00 4.89 -9.50
N ALA A 221 -5.39 5.84 -10.34
CA ALA A 221 -4.64 6.19 -11.56
C ALA A 221 -3.37 7.02 -11.29
N GLY A 222 -3.28 7.67 -10.13
CA GLY A 222 -2.20 8.57 -9.77
C GLY A 222 -0.84 7.90 -9.66
N MET A 223 0.20 8.72 -9.57
CA MET A 223 1.59 8.26 -9.42
C MET A 223 2.01 8.24 -7.95
N LEU A 224 2.64 7.16 -7.51
CA LEU A 224 3.36 7.08 -6.23
C LEU A 224 4.86 7.09 -6.49
N SER A 225 5.57 8.10 -6.00
CA SER A 225 7.02 8.20 -6.15
C SER A 225 7.73 8.08 -4.81
N PHE A 226 8.67 7.16 -4.71
CA PHE A 226 9.68 7.12 -3.65
C PHE A 226 10.95 7.78 -4.16
N LEU A 227 11.36 8.88 -3.55
CA LEU A 227 12.49 9.68 -4.01
C LEU A 227 13.84 9.09 -3.58
N PRO A 228 14.93 9.42 -4.31
CA PRO A 228 16.27 8.94 -4.01
C PRO A 228 16.78 9.45 -2.65
N GLY A 229 17.80 8.77 -2.12
CA GLY A 229 18.39 9.10 -0.82
C GLY A 229 17.57 8.62 0.38
N THR A 230 16.49 7.88 0.16
CA THR A 230 15.63 7.35 1.22
C THR A 230 15.81 5.86 1.45
N THR A 231 15.58 5.45 2.70
CA THR A 231 15.54 4.05 3.12
C THR A 231 14.10 3.57 3.03
N LEU A 232 13.83 2.57 2.20
CA LEU A 232 12.50 1.96 2.08
C LEU A 232 12.50 0.58 2.74
N VAL A 233 11.94 0.50 3.95
CA VAL A 233 11.77 -0.73 4.71
C VAL A 233 10.28 -1.07 4.74
N PHE A 234 9.85 -2.02 3.91
CA PHE A 234 8.51 -2.58 3.95
C PHE A 234 8.57 -4.07 3.64
N GLN A 235 7.58 -4.84 4.11
CA GLN A 235 7.49 -6.26 3.79
C GLN A 235 7.01 -6.48 2.37
N ASN A 236 5.91 -5.84 2.00
CA ASN A 236 5.24 -6.05 0.73
C ASN A 236 5.00 -4.71 0.03
N LEU A 237 5.19 -4.69 -1.28
CA LEU A 237 4.69 -3.65 -2.18
C LEU A 237 3.75 -4.29 -3.19
N THR A 238 2.47 -3.92 -3.13
CA THR A 238 1.46 -4.35 -4.09
C THR A 238 1.02 -3.16 -4.93
N ALA A 239 1.03 -3.29 -6.24
CA ALA A 239 0.51 -2.31 -7.18
C ALA A 239 -0.64 -2.93 -7.96
N SER A 240 -1.81 -2.30 -7.94
CA SER A 240 -2.97 -2.72 -8.74
C SER A 240 -3.40 -1.72 -9.80
N ASP A 241 -3.00 -0.45 -9.67
CA ASP A 241 -3.34 0.63 -10.62
C ASP A 241 -2.31 1.77 -10.61
N GLY A 242 -2.16 2.43 -11.75
CA GLY A 242 -1.37 3.65 -11.91
C GLY A 242 0.13 3.39 -11.97
N THR A 243 0.93 4.41 -11.62
CA THR A 243 2.39 4.32 -11.71
C THR A 243 3.03 4.32 -10.33
N ILE A 244 4.05 3.48 -10.14
CA ILE A 244 4.98 3.54 -9.00
C ILE A 244 6.38 3.82 -9.53
N ASN A 245 7.06 4.80 -8.96
CA ASN A 245 8.49 5.03 -9.17
C ASN A 245 9.24 4.72 -7.89
N VAL A 246 10.11 3.71 -7.92
CA VAL A 246 11.01 3.35 -6.82
C VAL A 246 12.41 3.86 -7.17
N ASN A 247 12.70 5.10 -6.78
CA ASN A 247 14.01 5.73 -6.98
C ASN A 247 14.91 5.66 -5.74
N ALA A 248 14.50 4.90 -4.71
CA ALA A 248 15.26 4.66 -3.49
C ALA A 248 15.59 3.18 -3.32
N ALA A 249 16.60 2.90 -2.49
CA ALA A 249 16.99 1.54 -2.18
C ALA A 249 15.93 0.89 -1.31
N LEU A 250 15.45 -0.28 -1.73
CA LEU A 250 14.66 -1.16 -0.89
C LEU A 250 15.59 -1.75 0.17
N ALA A 251 15.57 -1.12 1.33
CA ALA A 251 16.41 -1.44 2.45
C ALA A 251 15.69 -2.46 3.33
N SER A 252 16.05 -3.71 3.13
CA SER A 252 15.90 -4.75 4.13
C SER A 252 16.99 -5.78 3.81
N GLY A 253 17.43 -6.56 4.79
CA GLY A 253 18.46 -7.58 4.58
C GLY A 253 18.16 -8.34 3.27
N ALA A 254 19.18 -8.46 2.41
CA ALA A 254 19.06 -8.91 1.03
C ALA A 254 17.94 -9.95 0.85
N GLY A 255 16.94 -9.65 0.01
CA GLY A 255 15.92 -10.62 -0.40
C GLY A 255 14.69 -10.75 0.51
N THR A 256 14.22 -9.67 1.13
CA THR A 256 13.02 -9.69 2.00
C THR A 256 11.82 -8.92 1.46
N ALA A 257 12.01 -7.98 0.52
CA ALA A 257 10.88 -7.26 -0.08
C ALA A 257 10.15 -8.13 -1.12
N VAL A 258 8.85 -8.35 -0.92
CA VAL A 258 7.97 -9.01 -1.89
C VAL A 258 7.25 -7.95 -2.71
N VAL A 259 7.43 -7.97 -4.03
CA VAL A 259 6.77 -7.02 -4.93
C VAL A 259 5.76 -7.75 -5.82
N THR A 260 4.53 -7.26 -5.84
CA THR A 260 3.46 -7.75 -6.72
C THR A 260 2.91 -6.59 -7.54
N VAL A 261 2.91 -6.74 -8.86
CA VAL A 261 2.39 -5.73 -9.80
C VAL A 261 1.33 -6.40 -10.64
N THR A 262 0.10 -5.92 -10.59
CA THR A 262 -1.05 -6.49 -11.30
C THR A 262 -1.89 -5.36 -11.85
N ASN A 263 -2.63 -5.56 -12.93
CA ASN A 263 -3.68 -4.62 -13.31
C ASN A 263 -4.97 -5.01 -12.61
N ALA A 264 -5.64 -4.04 -11.98
CA ALA A 264 -7.01 -4.20 -11.54
C ALA A 264 -7.93 -4.36 -12.75
N ALA A 265 -8.95 -5.20 -12.64
CA ALA A 265 -9.92 -5.38 -13.70
C ALA A 265 -10.67 -4.06 -13.96
N GLY A 266 -10.55 -3.53 -15.19
CA GLY A 266 -11.13 -2.23 -15.55
C GLY A 266 -10.38 -1.02 -14.99
N GLY A 267 -9.23 -1.23 -14.36
CA GLY A 267 -8.38 -0.20 -13.78
C GLY A 267 -7.41 0.44 -14.76
N ALA A 268 -6.58 1.35 -14.24
CA ALA A 268 -5.53 1.99 -15.02
C ALA A 268 -4.38 1.00 -15.26
N ALA A 269 -3.66 1.15 -16.38
CA ALA A 269 -2.48 0.34 -16.63
C ALA A 269 -1.46 0.53 -15.50
N THR A 270 -1.03 -0.58 -14.90
CA THR A 270 -0.10 -0.55 -13.77
C THR A 270 1.33 -0.58 -14.28
N THR A 271 2.10 0.44 -13.91
CA THR A 271 3.53 0.55 -14.25
C THR A 271 4.36 0.65 -12.99
N LEU A 272 5.34 -0.22 -12.82
CA LEU A 272 6.38 -0.11 -11.80
C LEU A 272 7.70 0.24 -12.46
N ASN A 273 8.29 1.37 -12.07
CA ASN A 273 9.60 1.80 -12.53
C ASN A 273 10.58 1.71 -11.36
N PHE A 274 11.60 0.88 -11.52
CA PHE A 274 12.79 0.96 -10.69
C PHE A 274 13.75 1.96 -11.31
N GLY A 275 14.09 3.01 -10.55
CA GLY A 275 15.09 3.98 -10.95
C GLY A 275 16.50 3.39 -10.97
N SER A 276 17.51 4.27 -11.04
CA SER A 276 18.95 3.93 -11.08
C SER A 276 19.51 3.37 -9.76
N VAL A 277 18.73 2.57 -9.03
CA VAL A 277 19.12 1.99 -7.74
C VAL A 277 19.14 0.48 -7.85
N SER A 278 20.20 -0.14 -7.30
CA SER A 278 20.28 -1.60 -7.18
C SER A 278 19.20 -2.09 -6.21
N GLN A 279 18.39 -3.06 -6.64
CA GLN A 279 17.32 -3.63 -5.83
C GLN A 279 17.57 -5.12 -5.61
N THR A 280 17.38 -5.57 -4.37
CA THR A 280 17.32 -7.00 -4.06
C THR A 280 15.92 -7.33 -3.57
N LEU A 281 15.20 -8.13 -4.35
CA LEU A 281 13.84 -8.54 -4.03
C LEU A 281 13.84 -9.99 -3.53
N ALA A 282 12.93 -10.31 -2.60
CA ALA A 282 12.61 -11.70 -2.25
C ALA A 282 11.93 -12.39 -3.45
N SER A 283 10.99 -11.67 -4.05
CA SER A 283 10.24 -12.12 -5.22
C SER A 283 9.64 -10.93 -5.94
N LEU A 284 9.53 -11.04 -7.26
CA LEU A 284 8.78 -10.12 -8.11
C LEU A 284 7.71 -10.90 -8.86
N THR A 285 6.45 -10.57 -8.61
CA THR A 285 5.29 -11.13 -9.34
C THR A 285 4.73 -10.08 -10.28
N ILE A 286 4.61 -10.42 -11.57
CA ILE A 286 4.06 -9.55 -12.61
C ILE A 286 2.80 -10.21 -13.17
N GLY A 287 1.64 -9.62 -12.89
CA GLY A 287 0.35 -10.04 -13.40
C GLY A 287 0.13 -9.61 -14.85
N ALA A 288 -0.90 -10.17 -15.47
CA ALA A 288 -1.24 -9.89 -16.86
C ALA A 288 -1.45 -8.39 -17.12
N GLY A 289 -0.80 -7.88 -18.17
CA GLY A 289 -0.90 -6.49 -18.62
C GLY A 289 -0.14 -5.47 -17.78
N ALA A 290 0.46 -5.86 -16.64
CA ALA A 290 1.31 -4.98 -15.87
C ALA A 290 2.66 -4.76 -16.57
N LYS A 291 3.26 -3.57 -16.38
CA LYS A 291 4.58 -3.23 -16.90
C LYS A 291 5.57 -3.02 -15.76
N VAL A 292 6.75 -3.62 -15.85
CA VAL A 292 7.88 -3.34 -14.96
C VAL A 292 9.05 -2.84 -15.81
N THR A 293 9.63 -1.71 -15.41
CA THR A 293 10.78 -1.11 -16.09
C THR A 293 11.92 -0.96 -15.10
N PHE A 294 13.13 -1.33 -15.53
CA PHE A 294 14.35 -1.11 -14.78
C PHE A 294 15.19 -0.09 -15.54
N SER A 295 15.42 1.09 -14.94
CA SER A 295 16.32 2.10 -15.50
C SER A 295 17.74 1.75 -15.06
N SER A 296 18.54 1.19 -15.97
CA SER A 296 19.94 0.91 -15.65
C SER A 296 20.71 2.22 -15.47
N GLY A 297 21.12 2.53 -14.24
CA GLY A 297 22.07 3.62 -13.95
C GLY A 297 23.51 3.32 -14.35
N LEU A 298 23.81 2.09 -14.80
CA LEU A 298 25.15 1.67 -15.21
C LEU A 298 25.27 1.70 -16.74
N VAL A 299 25.57 2.86 -17.29
CA VAL A 299 26.46 2.90 -18.46
C VAL A 299 27.87 2.84 -17.89
N GLY A 300 28.36 1.65 -17.58
CA GLY A 300 29.74 1.49 -17.15
C GLY A 300 30.67 2.02 -18.25
N PRO A 301 31.70 2.84 -17.93
CA PRO A 301 32.68 3.25 -18.92
C PRO A 301 33.58 2.06 -19.25
N GLY A 302 33.18 1.22 -20.21
CA GLY A 302 34.07 0.22 -20.82
C GLY A 302 33.74 -1.27 -20.61
N GLY A 303 32.52 -1.67 -20.27
CA GLY A 303 32.14 -3.08 -20.23
C GLY A 303 31.26 -3.46 -21.43
N GLY A 304 31.76 -4.28 -22.34
CA GLY A 304 30.99 -4.79 -23.48
C GLY A 304 29.63 -5.35 -23.04
N GLY A 305 28.59 -5.00 -23.79
CA GLY A 305 27.24 -5.45 -23.52
C GLY A 305 27.13 -6.97 -23.55
N GLU A 306 27.20 -7.60 -22.38
CA GLU A 306 26.58 -8.89 -22.13
C GLU A 306 25.06 -8.63 -22.18
N SER A 307 24.56 -8.64 -23.42
CA SER A 307 23.16 -8.98 -23.71
C SER A 307 22.82 -10.19 -22.85
N PHE A 308 21.64 -10.25 -22.23
CA PHE A 308 21.14 -11.47 -21.59
C PHE A 308 21.50 -12.66 -22.48
N ALA A 309 22.56 -13.39 -22.10
CA ALA A 309 22.98 -14.55 -22.83
C ALA A 309 21.87 -15.56 -22.56
N SER A 310 20.94 -15.67 -23.52
CA SER A 310 20.11 -16.86 -23.64
C SER A 310 21.05 -18.04 -23.38
N PRO A 311 20.75 -18.92 -22.41
CA PRO A 311 21.68 -19.96 -21.98
C PRO A 311 22.14 -20.74 -23.20
N LYS A 312 23.36 -20.44 -23.66
CA LYS A 312 24.05 -21.20 -24.72
C LYS A 312 24.36 -22.56 -24.10
N GLY A 313 23.43 -23.51 -24.24
CA GLY A 313 23.65 -24.87 -23.76
C GLY A 313 22.41 -25.69 -23.46
N ALA A 314 21.20 -25.12 -23.47
CA ALA A 314 20.01 -25.98 -23.57
C ALA A 314 19.87 -26.39 -25.04
N LEU A 315 20.39 -27.58 -25.37
CA LEU A 315 20.07 -28.30 -26.59
C LEU A 315 18.54 -28.44 -26.65
N VAL A 316 17.89 -27.52 -27.34
CA VAL A 316 16.54 -27.72 -27.84
C VAL A 316 16.69 -28.84 -28.87
N PRO A 317 16.12 -30.04 -28.66
CA PRO A 317 16.16 -31.08 -29.67
C PRO A 317 15.48 -30.52 -30.92
N GLU A 318 16.22 -30.47 -32.03
CA GLU A 318 15.66 -30.04 -33.30
C GLU A 318 14.41 -30.90 -33.60
N PRO A 319 13.27 -30.28 -33.90
CA PRO A 319 12.15 -31.02 -34.44
C PRO A 319 12.57 -31.52 -35.81
N SER A 320 12.90 -32.81 -35.90
CA SER A 320 12.98 -33.50 -37.18
C SER A 320 11.64 -33.31 -37.90
N THR A 321 11.66 -32.47 -38.92
CA THR A 321 10.90 -32.54 -40.17
C THR A 321 9.63 -33.41 -40.11
N SER A 322 8.48 -32.79 -39.79
CA SER A 322 7.20 -32.90 -40.53
C SER A 322 6.02 -32.49 -39.64
N GLY A 323 5.43 -31.33 -39.94
CA GLY A 323 4.23 -30.85 -39.24
C GLY A 323 3.86 -29.44 -39.62
N LEU A 324 3.55 -29.23 -40.90
CA LEU A 324 2.91 -28.01 -41.40
C LEU A 324 1.54 -27.83 -40.71
N LEU A 325 1.43 -26.94 -39.72
CA LEU A 325 0.14 -26.55 -39.13
C LEU A 325 -0.30 -25.21 -39.74
N ILE A 326 -1.01 -25.28 -40.87
CA ILE A 326 -1.81 -24.16 -41.37
C ILE A 326 -3.05 -24.06 -40.48
N LEU A 327 -3.09 -23.08 -39.58
CA LEU A 327 -4.33 -22.69 -38.89
C LEU A 327 -5.00 -21.56 -39.67
N GLY A 328 -5.62 -21.95 -40.79
CA GLY A 328 -6.61 -21.13 -41.49
C GLY A 328 -8.01 -21.58 -41.11
N ALA A 329 -8.74 -20.79 -40.32
CA ALA A 329 -10.18 -20.94 -40.15
C ALA A 329 -10.85 -19.59 -40.43
N LEU A 330 -10.90 -19.25 -41.73
CA LEU A 330 -11.75 -18.22 -42.29
C LEU A 330 -13.17 -18.79 -42.37
N GLY A 331 -13.98 -18.55 -41.33
CA GLY A 331 -15.39 -18.92 -41.30
C GLY A 331 -16.27 -17.84 -41.93
N ALA A 332 -16.55 -17.94 -43.24
CA ALA A 332 -17.53 -17.11 -43.91
C ALA A 332 -18.41 -17.90 -44.90
N LEU A 333 -19.72 -17.78 -44.69
CA LEU A 333 -20.83 -17.91 -45.63
C LEU A 333 -21.21 -19.28 -46.22
N ARG A 334 -22.39 -19.77 -45.79
CA ARG A 334 -23.38 -20.39 -46.68
C ARG A 334 -24.73 -19.70 -46.55
N ARG A 335 -25.08 -18.88 -47.55
CA ARG A 335 -26.46 -18.45 -47.84
C ARG A 335 -27.18 -19.57 -48.60
N ARG A 336 -28.30 -20.06 -48.08
CA ARG A 336 -29.32 -20.79 -48.87
C ARG A 336 -30.41 -19.78 -49.28
N ARG A 337 -30.71 -19.68 -50.57
CA ARG A 337 -31.94 -19.07 -51.08
C ARG A 337 -33.09 -20.10 -51.01
N PRO A 338 -34.33 -19.69 -50.68
CA PRO A 338 -35.51 -20.50 -50.95
C PRO A 338 -35.99 -20.31 -52.41
N VAL A 339 -36.62 -21.37 -52.92
CA VAL A 339 -37.52 -21.36 -54.10
C VAL A 339 -38.85 -20.76 -53.67
#